data_AF-A0AAQ3UQC8-F1
#
_entry.id   AF-A0AAQ3UQC8-F1
#
_cell.length_a   1.000
_cell.length_b   1.000
_cell.length_c   1.000
_cell.angle_alpha   90.00
_cell.angle_beta   90.00
_cell.angle_gamma   90.00
#
_symmetry.space_group_name_H-M   'P 1'
#
loop_
_entity.id
_entity.type
_entity.pdbx_description
1 polymer ?
#
loop_
_entity_poly.entity_id
_entity_poly.type
_entity_poly.pdbx_seq_one_letter_code
_entity_poly.pdbx_strand_id
1 'polypeptide(L)'
;MDFIVDRGSLFVSRFWEQLQLALGTKFICSSTYHPQTSGQVERVNQVLEDMLRACALTYSTKWDECLPLAEFTYNNSYQKSLEMAPFEALYGKRCRTPLNWFEPGEHVTFGPDLVTQAEAQVKMIHNNLKRAQLRQKSYSDKRRRPLFFEEGDHVYLRVSPMKGVHQFGVKGKLVPRYVGPFKITERCGSVAYRLELSPHLAAVHDVFHVLQLKKCLRVLEEVVDTSQIQIEPDLTYEEHPIKILDQKQRSTRQRVINFYKVQWSNHSEEEAMWEQEEFLQTKYPSFLPSTSN
;
A
#
# COMPACT_ATOMS: atom_id res chain seq x y z
N MET A 1 7.53 -5.37 24.61
CA MET A 1 6.78 -4.39 23.79
C MET A 1 7.20 -4.65 22.37
N ASP A 2 6.21 -4.88 21.51
CA ASP A 2 6.45 -5.44 20.19
C ASP A 2 6.06 -4.37 19.15
N PHE A 3 6.96 -4.05 18.24
CA PHE A 3 6.74 -3.08 17.17
C PHE A 3 6.51 -3.82 15.85
N ILE A 4 5.38 -3.53 15.21
CA ILE A 4 5.05 -4.05 13.88
C ILE A 4 5.25 -2.92 12.87
N VAL A 5 6.15 -3.11 11.92
CA VAL A 5 6.50 -2.09 10.92
C VAL A 5 6.58 -2.72 9.53
N ASP A 6 6.29 -1.93 8.51
CA ASP A 6 6.48 -2.32 7.12
C ASP A 6 7.97 -2.39 6.76
N ARG A 7 8.29 -3.20 5.74
CA ARG A 7 9.68 -3.47 5.31
C ARG A 7 10.34 -2.31 4.55
N GLY A 8 10.07 -1.06 4.92
CA GLY A 8 10.75 0.10 4.35
C GLY A 8 12.26 0.03 4.63
N SER A 9 13.09 0.42 3.66
CA SER A 9 14.55 0.34 3.75
C SER A 9 15.13 1.04 4.99
N LEU A 10 14.49 2.11 5.44
CA LEU A 10 14.83 2.81 6.68
C LEU A 10 14.63 1.91 7.91
N PHE A 11 13.52 1.19 7.98
CA PHE A 11 13.14 0.34 9.12
C PHE A 11 13.87 -1.01 9.15
N VAL A 12 14.42 -1.45 8.02
CA VAL A 12 15.22 -2.69 7.89
C VAL A 12 16.72 -2.44 8.08
N SER A 13 17.12 -1.19 8.36
CA SER A 13 18.53 -0.86 8.56
C SER A 13 19.12 -1.49 9.82
N ARG A 14 20.42 -1.80 9.79
CA ARG A 14 21.17 -2.31 10.95
C ARG A 14 21.08 -1.39 12.16
N PHE A 15 20.98 -0.08 11.93
CA PHE A 15 20.79 0.88 13.01
C PHE A 15 19.49 0.63 13.78
N TRP A 16 18.37 0.47 13.07
CA TRP A 16 17.08 0.20 13.70
C TRP A 16 17.06 -1.13 14.44
N GLU A 17 17.68 -2.16 13.87
CA GLU A 17 17.83 -3.46 14.55
C GLU A 17 18.57 -3.33 15.89
N GLN A 18 19.72 -2.65 15.90
CA GLN A 18 20.51 -2.45 17.12
C GLN A 18 19.81 -1.55 18.13
N LEU A 19 19.09 -0.52 17.68
CA LEU A 19 18.32 0.36 18.55
C LEU A 19 17.21 -0.41 19.29
N GLN A 20 16.46 -1.26 18.59
CA GLN A 20 15.39 -2.05 19.20
C GLN A 20 15.95 -3.11 20.16
N LEU A 21 17.10 -3.73 19.82
CA LEU A 21 17.80 -4.63 20.74
C LEU A 21 18.23 -3.93 22.03
N ALA A 22 18.76 -2.71 21.93
CA ALA A 22 19.16 -1.90 23.09
C ALA A 22 17.96 -1.48 23.95
N LEU A 23 16.80 -1.21 23.33
CA LEU A 23 15.55 -0.88 24.02
C LEU A 23 14.82 -2.12 24.58
N GLY A 24 15.30 -3.33 24.29
CA GLY A 24 14.66 -4.58 24.74
C GLY A 24 13.31 -4.87 24.08
N THR A 25 13.05 -4.28 22.92
CA THR A 25 11.80 -4.38 22.16
C THR A 25 11.92 -5.42 21.05
N LYS A 26 10.84 -6.16 20.79
CA LYS A 26 10.82 -7.14 19.69
C LYS A 26 10.35 -6.46 18.41
N PHE A 27 11.12 -6.61 17.35
CA PHE A 27 10.84 -6.01 16.05
C PHE A 27 10.26 -7.07 15.09
N ILE A 28 9.04 -6.84 14.59
CA ILE A 28 8.33 -7.79 13.71
C ILE A 28 8.00 -7.08 12.40
N CYS A 29 8.64 -7.51 11.31
CA CYS A 29 8.33 -7.00 9.97
C CYS A 29 7.04 -7.63 9.42
N SER A 30 6.15 -6.81 8.87
CA SER A 30 4.98 -7.30 8.13
C SER A 30 5.38 -8.09 6.88
N SER A 31 4.48 -8.95 6.40
CA SER A 31 4.68 -9.73 5.16
C SER A 31 4.75 -8.81 3.94
N THR A 32 5.68 -9.10 3.02
CA THR A 32 5.90 -8.35 1.78
C THR A 32 4.60 -8.18 0.98
N TYR A 33 4.38 -6.98 0.43
CA TYR A 33 3.28 -6.63 -0.51
C TYR A 33 1.84 -6.83 -0.03
N HIS A 34 1.60 -6.84 1.29
CA HIS A 34 0.25 -6.89 1.86
C HIS A 34 -0.05 -5.66 2.73
N PRO A 35 -0.36 -4.49 2.12
CA PRO A 35 -0.64 -3.24 2.85
C PRO A 35 -1.78 -3.37 3.88
N GLN A 36 -2.67 -4.34 3.70
CA GLN A 36 -3.75 -4.63 4.66
C GLN A 36 -3.25 -5.04 6.05
N THR A 37 -2.01 -5.51 6.20
CA THR A 37 -1.43 -5.82 7.53
C THR A 37 -1.11 -4.55 8.32
N SER A 38 -0.83 -3.44 7.63
CA SER A 38 -0.62 -2.08 8.18
C SER A 38 -1.89 -1.22 8.11
N GLY A 39 -3.03 -1.80 7.75
CA GLY A 39 -4.27 -1.07 7.40
C GLY A 39 -4.84 -0.19 8.52
N GLN A 40 -4.50 -0.44 9.80
CA GLN A 40 -4.85 0.45 10.89
C GLN A 40 -4.11 1.79 10.79
N VAL A 41 -2.78 1.75 10.58
CA VAL A 41 -1.94 2.95 10.41
C VAL A 41 -2.31 3.66 9.11
N GLU A 42 -2.50 2.93 8.01
CA GLU A 42 -2.94 3.53 6.74
C GLU A 42 -4.27 4.27 6.89
N ARG A 43 -5.21 3.73 7.68
CA ARG A 43 -6.49 4.40 7.92
C ARG A 43 -6.34 5.65 8.77
N VAL A 44 -5.46 5.63 9.77
CA VAL A 44 -5.13 6.82 10.58
C VAL A 44 -4.51 7.89 9.70
N ASN A 45 -3.53 7.51 8.86
CA ASN A 45 -2.86 8.41 7.93
C ASN A 45 -3.86 9.07 6.97
N GLN A 46 -4.80 8.31 6.40
CA GLN A 46 -5.86 8.88 5.56
C GLN A 46 -6.70 9.94 6.29
N VAL A 47 -7.09 9.68 7.54
CA VAL A 47 -7.87 10.65 8.33
C VAL A 47 -7.06 11.91 8.61
N LEU A 48 -5.79 11.76 8.97
CA LEU A 48 -4.89 12.90 9.20
C LEU A 48 -4.64 13.68 7.91
N GLU A 49 -4.43 13.01 6.78
CA GLU A 49 -4.31 13.65 5.46
C GLU A 49 -5.57 14.44 5.11
N ASP A 50 -6.76 13.89 5.35
CA ASP A 50 -8.03 14.58 5.10
C ASP A 50 -8.19 15.81 5.99
N MET A 51 -7.83 15.71 7.28
CA MET A 51 -7.82 16.84 8.21
C MET A 51 -6.83 17.93 7.76
N LEU A 52 -5.59 17.55 7.43
CA LEU A 52 -4.56 18.48 6.97
C LEU A 52 -4.92 19.11 5.63
N ARG A 53 -5.60 18.37 4.73
CA ARG A 53 -6.10 18.92 3.47
C ARG A 53 -7.13 20.02 3.72
N ALA A 54 -8.04 19.84 4.67
CA ALA A 54 -8.98 20.88 5.07
C ALA A 54 -8.27 22.10 5.70
N CYS A 55 -7.26 21.87 6.54
CA CYS A 55 -6.44 22.94 7.10
C CYS A 55 -5.69 23.72 6.02
N ALA A 56 -5.08 23.03 5.04
CA ALA A 56 -4.32 23.65 3.96
C ALA A 56 -5.18 24.51 3.01
N LEU A 57 -6.47 24.18 2.86
CA LEU A 57 -7.42 25.03 2.13
C LEU A 57 -7.69 26.36 2.85
N THR A 58 -7.58 26.39 4.18
CA THR A 58 -7.92 27.56 5.02
C THR A 58 -6.68 28.39 5.38
N TYR A 59 -5.58 27.70 5.68
CA TYR A 59 -4.29 28.25 6.09
C TYR A 59 -3.26 27.81 5.04
N SER A 60 -2.96 28.67 4.06
CA SER A 60 -2.07 28.35 2.93
C SER A 60 -0.77 27.66 3.35
N THR A 61 -0.33 26.61 2.61
CA THR A 61 1.00 25.95 2.58
C THR A 61 1.74 25.56 3.89
N LYS A 62 1.36 26.08 5.06
CA LYS A 62 1.96 25.83 6.38
C LYS A 62 1.24 24.69 7.09
N TRP A 63 1.28 23.52 6.45
CA TRP A 63 0.66 22.31 6.98
C TRP A 63 1.35 21.82 8.26
N ASP A 64 2.63 22.16 8.44
CA ASP A 64 3.46 21.87 9.61
C ASP A 64 2.94 22.56 10.87
N GLU A 65 2.53 23.83 10.77
CA GLU A 65 1.89 24.56 11.87
C GLU A 65 0.53 23.96 12.25
N CYS A 66 -0.12 23.25 11.31
CA CYS A 66 -1.41 22.60 11.54
C CYS A 66 -1.29 21.21 12.16
N LEU A 67 -0.10 20.60 12.20
CA LEU A 67 0.09 19.23 12.72
C LEU A 67 -0.36 19.09 14.18
N PRO A 68 0.04 19.97 15.12
CA PRO A 68 -0.40 19.83 16.52
C PRO A 68 -1.92 19.94 16.67
N LEU A 69 -2.55 20.78 15.83
CA LEU A 69 -4.00 20.94 15.84
C LEU A 69 -4.71 19.69 15.28
N ALA A 70 -4.16 19.09 14.22
CA ALA A 70 -4.69 17.85 13.65
C ALA A 70 -4.56 16.68 14.64
N GLU A 71 -3.40 16.52 15.28
CA GLU A 71 -3.19 15.52 16.33
C GLU A 71 -4.17 15.71 17.50
N PHE A 72 -4.28 16.94 18.00
CA PHE A 72 -5.21 17.28 19.07
C PHE A 72 -6.66 16.97 18.69
N THR A 73 -7.07 17.33 17.48
CA THR A 73 -8.43 17.09 16.98
C THR A 73 -8.70 15.60 16.83
N TYR A 74 -7.75 14.84 16.29
CA TYR A 74 -7.85 13.39 16.13
C TYR A 74 -8.00 12.68 17.48
N ASN A 75 -7.13 13.00 18.45
CA ASN A 75 -7.14 12.39 19.78
C ASN A 75 -8.41 12.71 20.59
N ASN A 76 -9.08 13.82 20.30
CA ASN A 76 -10.32 14.24 20.95
C ASN A 76 -11.60 13.89 20.17
N SER A 77 -11.45 13.37 18.96
CA SER A 77 -12.60 12.98 18.14
C SER A 77 -13.16 11.64 18.60
N TYR A 78 -14.49 11.52 18.57
CA TYR A 78 -15.18 10.28 18.91
C TYR A 78 -14.86 9.17 17.91
N GLN A 79 -14.33 8.04 18.39
CA GLN A 79 -14.01 6.89 17.54
C GLN A 79 -15.04 5.78 17.72
N LYS A 80 -15.69 5.37 16.62
CA LYS A 80 -16.78 4.38 16.67
C LYS A 80 -16.37 3.01 17.20
N SER A 81 -15.10 2.61 17.04
CA SER A 81 -14.58 1.33 17.56
C SER A 81 -14.36 1.34 19.08
N LEU A 82 -14.00 2.50 19.64
CA LEU A 82 -13.82 2.68 21.08
C LEU A 82 -15.13 3.05 21.77
N GLU A 83 -16.07 3.64 21.02
CA GLU A 83 -17.28 4.30 21.52
C GLU A 83 -16.98 5.51 22.45
N MET A 84 -15.77 6.07 22.33
CA MET A 84 -15.26 7.26 23.05
C MET A 84 -14.08 7.88 22.28
N ALA A 85 -13.48 8.96 22.79
CA ALA A 85 -12.28 9.56 22.20
C ALA A 85 -10.99 8.80 22.64
N PRO A 86 -9.95 8.70 21.78
CA PRO A 86 -8.66 8.12 22.16
C PRO A 86 -8.04 8.74 23.42
N PHE A 87 -8.15 10.07 23.58
CA PHE A 87 -7.69 10.77 24.77
C PHE A 87 -8.40 10.28 26.04
N GLU A 88 -9.72 10.11 25.96
CA GLU A 88 -10.53 9.58 27.07
C GLU A 88 -10.18 8.14 27.40
N ALA A 89 -9.91 7.33 26.38
CA ALA A 89 -9.47 5.95 26.57
C ALA A 89 -8.09 5.84 27.25
N LEU A 90 -7.17 6.76 26.94
CA LEU A 90 -5.81 6.74 27.48
C LEU A 90 -5.73 7.31 28.90
N TYR A 91 -6.41 8.43 29.15
CA TYR A 91 -6.32 9.18 30.41
C TYR A 91 -7.51 8.98 31.34
N GLY A 92 -8.54 8.23 30.92
CA GLY A 92 -9.76 7.96 31.68
C GLY A 92 -10.68 9.17 31.87
N LYS A 93 -10.35 10.32 31.24
CA LYS A 93 -11.07 11.59 31.36
C LYS A 93 -11.12 12.33 30.03
N ARG A 94 -12.15 13.16 29.85
CA ARG A 94 -12.28 14.00 28.66
C ARG A 94 -11.22 15.11 28.65
N CYS A 95 -10.74 15.47 27.46
CA CYS A 95 -9.81 16.58 27.34
C CYS A 95 -10.50 17.90 27.69
N ARG A 96 -9.84 18.70 28.53
CA ARG A 96 -10.29 20.05 28.84
C ARG A 96 -9.87 20.98 27.70
N THR A 97 -10.85 21.46 26.94
CA THR A 97 -10.66 22.54 25.96
C THR A 97 -11.09 23.86 26.59
N PRO A 98 -10.60 25.01 26.09
CA PRO A 98 -11.12 26.32 26.51
C PRO A 98 -12.66 26.43 26.39
N LEU A 99 -13.27 25.66 25.48
CA LEU A 99 -14.72 25.57 25.30
C LEU A 99 -15.42 24.74 26.39
N ASN A 100 -14.74 23.77 27.00
CA ASN A 100 -15.27 22.85 28.02
C ASN A 100 -14.51 22.99 29.36
N TRP A 101 -14.11 24.21 29.73
CA TRP A 101 -13.33 24.46 30.96
C TRP A 101 -14.13 24.18 32.24
N PHE A 102 -15.46 24.27 32.18
CA PHE A 102 -16.36 24.11 33.32
C PHE A 102 -16.92 22.69 33.41
N GLU A 103 -16.12 21.74 33.91
CA GLU A 103 -16.69 20.58 34.61
C GLU A 103 -16.63 20.89 36.12
N PRO A 104 -17.77 21.14 36.79
CA PRO A 104 -17.80 21.31 38.23
C PRO A 104 -17.50 19.95 38.88
N GLY A 105 -16.28 19.80 39.36
CA GLY A 105 -15.82 18.62 40.08
C GLY A 105 -14.48 18.16 39.57
N GLU A 106 -13.40 18.63 40.20
CA GLU A 106 -12.24 17.75 40.31
C GLU A 106 -12.72 16.52 41.07
N HIS A 107 -12.88 15.39 40.38
CA HIS A 107 -12.98 14.10 41.05
C HIS A 107 -11.62 13.84 41.71
N VAL A 108 -11.42 14.43 42.88
CA VAL A 108 -10.35 14.08 43.80
C VAL A 108 -10.77 12.78 44.46
N THR A 109 -10.60 11.67 43.75
CA THR A 109 -10.72 10.32 44.31
C THR A 109 -9.32 9.77 44.54
N PHE A 110 -8.60 10.32 45.52
CA PHE A 110 -7.43 9.63 46.07
C PHE A 110 -7.93 8.35 46.74
N GLY A 111 -7.63 7.18 46.15
CA GLY A 111 -8.01 5.88 46.72
C GLY A 111 -8.01 4.71 45.71
N PRO A 112 -8.22 3.46 46.18
CA PRO A 112 -8.32 2.27 45.32
C PRO A 112 -9.49 2.32 44.32
N ASP A 113 -10.45 3.24 44.51
CA ASP A 113 -11.57 3.47 43.60
C ASP A 113 -11.13 3.96 42.21
N LEU A 114 -10.02 4.69 42.11
CA LEU A 114 -9.45 5.08 40.81
C LEU A 114 -8.97 3.87 40.02
N VAL A 115 -8.34 2.91 40.71
CA VAL A 115 -7.80 1.70 40.08
C VAL A 115 -8.95 0.81 39.59
N THR A 116 -9.98 0.62 40.41
CA THR A 116 -11.16 -0.17 40.02
C THR A 116 -11.95 0.48 38.89
N GLN A 117 -12.09 1.81 38.88
CA GLN A 117 -12.70 2.54 37.76
C GLN A 117 -11.87 2.42 36.47
N ALA A 118 -10.54 2.59 36.56
CA ALA A 118 -9.65 2.42 35.42
C ALA A 118 -9.71 0.99 34.86
N GLU A 119 -9.68 -0.03 35.73
CA GLU A 119 -9.85 -1.43 35.32
C GLU A 119 -11.19 -1.68 34.63
N ALA A 120 -12.28 -1.09 35.12
CA ALA A 120 -13.60 -1.20 34.51
C ALA A 120 -13.64 -0.53 33.12
N GLN A 121 -13.05 0.66 32.99
CA GLN A 121 -12.92 1.34 31.70
C GLN A 121 -12.09 0.53 30.70
N VAL A 122 -10.95 -0.02 31.12
CA VAL A 122 -10.10 -0.87 30.27
C VAL A 122 -10.87 -2.11 29.81
N LYS A 123 -11.61 -2.78 30.70
CA LYS A 123 -12.47 -3.92 30.33
C LYS A 123 -13.54 -3.52 29.30
N MET A 124 -14.16 -2.37 29.47
CA MET A 124 -15.15 -1.85 28.52
C MET A 124 -14.52 -1.57 27.15
N ILE A 125 -13.37 -0.89 27.11
CA ILE A 125 -12.62 -0.61 25.88
C ILE A 125 -12.25 -1.92 25.16
N HIS A 126 -11.78 -2.92 25.91
CA HIS A 126 -11.41 -4.22 25.35
C HIS A 126 -12.61 -4.93 24.71
N ASN A 127 -13.77 -4.88 25.37
CA ASN A 127 -15.01 -5.45 24.83
C ASN A 127 -15.52 -4.71 23.59
N ASN A 128 -15.43 -3.38 23.58
CA ASN A 128 -15.81 -2.54 22.44
C ASN A 128 -14.92 -2.82 21.23
N LEU A 129 -13.60 -2.89 21.44
CA LEU A 129 -12.63 -3.25 20.41
C LEU A 129 -12.88 -4.66 19.88
N LYS A 130 -13.14 -5.64 20.76
CA LYS A 130 -13.46 -7.01 20.35
C LYS A 130 -14.72 -7.07 19.48
N ARG A 131 -15.79 -6.34 19.86
CA ARG A 131 -17.01 -6.21 19.04
C ARG A 131 -16.73 -5.58 17.68
N ALA A 132 -15.95 -4.50 17.65
CA ALA A 132 -15.60 -3.81 16.41
C ALA A 132 -14.78 -4.71 15.47
N GLN A 133 -13.78 -5.43 16.02
CA GLN A 133 -12.98 -6.40 15.29
C GLN A 133 -13.83 -7.55 14.74
N LEU A 134 -14.72 -8.12 15.55
CA LEU A 134 -15.63 -9.18 15.08
C LEU A 134 -16.53 -8.72 13.94
N ARG A 135 -17.04 -7.49 14.01
CA ARG A 135 -17.85 -6.88 12.94
C ARG A 135 -17.03 -6.63 11.67
N GLN A 136 -15.83 -6.09 11.80
CA GLN A 136 -14.93 -5.87 10.66
C GLN A 136 -14.55 -7.21 10.00
N LYS A 137 -14.25 -8.22 10.81
CA LYS A 137 -13.98 -9.59 10.37
C LYS A 137 -15.17 -10.17 9.61
N SER A 138 -16.38 -10.11 10.15
CA SER A 138 -17.57 -10.66 9.48
C SER A 138 -17.86 -9.99 8.13
N TYR A 139 -17.68 -8.66 8.03
CA TYR A 139 -17.81 -7.95 6.76
C TYR A 139 -16.72 -8.33 5.74
N SER A 140 -15.47 -8.47 6.20
CA SER A 140 -14.34 -8.87 5.35
C SER A 140 -14.51 -10.30 4.85
N ASP A 141 -14.80 -11.23 5.76
CA ASP A 141 -14.95 -12.66 5.46
C ASP A 141 -16.12 -12.92 4.51
N LYS A 142 -17.24 -12.20 4.65
CA LYS A 142 -18.40 -12.32 3.74
C LYS A 142 -18.06 -12.01 2.27
N ARG A 143 -17.07 -11.15 2.02
CA ARG A 143 -16.65 -10.76 0.66
C ARG A 143 -15.47 -11.58 0.14
N ARG A 144 -14.78 -12.34 1.00
CA ARG A 144 -13.61 -13.14 0.61
C ARG A 144 -14.05 -14.54 0.20
N ARG A 145 -13.56 -15.00 -0.95
CA ARG A 145 -13.61 -16.42 -1.31
C ARG A 145 -12.35 -17.07 -0.77
N PRO A 146 -12.45 -18.18 -0.01
CA PRO A 146 -11.26 -18.88 0.43
C PRO A 146 -10.58 -19.49 -0.80
N LEU A 147 -9.35 -19.05 -1.09
CA LEU A 147 -8.46 -19.73 -2.03
C LEU A 147 -7.51 -20.62 -1.23
N PHE A 148 -7.46 -21.89 -1.60
CA PHE A 148 -6.50 -22.84 -1.06
C PHE A 148 -5.68 -23.39 -2.22
N PHE A 149 -4.39 -23.55 -1.97
CA PHE A 149 -3.46 -24.19 -2.88
C PHE A 149 -2.76 -25.32 -2.13
N GLU A 150 -2.38 -26.36 -2.87
CA GLU A 150 -1.63 -27.49 -2.34
C GLU A 150 -0.16 -27.40 -2.76
N GLU A 151 0.71 -28.08 -2.03
CA GLU A 151 2.12 -28.19 -2.41
C GLU A 151 2.23 -28.92 -3.76
N GLY A 152 2.98 -28.34 -4.70
CA GLY A 152 3.07 -28.81 -6.08
C GLY A 152 2.05 -28.21 -7.06
N ASP A 153 1.04 -27.46 -6.59
CA ASP A 153 0.21 -26.65 -7.49
C ASP A 153 1.06 -25.58 -8.20
N HIS A 154 0.70 -25.28 -9.45
CA HIS A 154 1.29 -24.16 -10.18
C HIS A 154 0.40 -22.92 -10.04
N VAL A 155 1.01 -21.76 -9.80
CA VAL A 155 0.31 -20.49 -9.62
C VAL A 155 1.00 -19.37 -10.38
N TYR A 156 0.20 -18.42 -10.84
CA TYR A 156 0.69 -17.17 -11.38
C TYR A 156 0.87 -16.13 -10.28
N LEU A 157 1.99 -15.42 -10.31
CA LEU A 157 2.29 -14.34 -9.39
C LEU A 157 1.83 -13.01 -9.97
N ARG A 158 1.07 -12.23 -9.19
CA ARG A 158 0.60 -10.91 -9.58
C ARG A 158 1.74 -9.90 -9.55
N VAL A 159 1.99 -9.25 -10.68
CA VAL A 159 2.95 -8.14 -10.82
C VAL A 159 2.20 -6.85 -11.09
N SER A 160 2.83 -5.72 -10.78
CA SER A 160 2.30 -4.40 -11.14
C SER A 160 3.35 -3.64 -11.93
N PRO A 161 3.06 -3.15 -13.15
CA PRO A 161 3.95 -2.19 -13.80
C PRO A 161 4.10 -0.94 -12.92
N MET A 162 5.29 -0.35 -12.87
CA MET A 162 5.58 0.81 -12.01
C MET A 162 4.54 1.94 -12.17
N LYS A 163 4.21 2.59 -11.04
CA LYS A 163 3.54 3.91 -11.02
C LYS A 163 4.52 4.96 -11.58
N GLY A 164 4.57 5.09 -12.89
CA GLY A 164 5.47 6.06 -13.51
C GLY A 164 5.33 6.09 -15.02
N VAL A 165 4.98 4.97 -15.64
CA VAL A 165 4.66 4.92 -17.07
C VAL A 165 3.19 5.32 -17.25
N HIS A 166 2.90 6.62 -17.10
CA HIS A 166 1.61 7.20 -17.50
C HIS A 166 1.46 7.13 -19.03
N GLN A 167 1.30 5.93 -19.58
CA GLN A 167 0.73 5.73 -20.91
C GLN A 167 -0.66 6.35 -20.89
N PHE A 168 -0.80 7.52 -21.51
CA PHE A 168 -2.06 8.12 -21.91
C PHE A 168 -3.17 8.35 -20.85
N GLY A 169 -2.89 8.38 -19.55
CA GLY A 169 -3.96 8.50 -18.53
C GLY A 169 -5.01 7.36 -18.56
N VAL A 170 -4.80 6.35 -19.40
CA VAL A 170 -5.63 5.16 -19.55
C VAL A 170 -4.74 4.01 -19.15
N LYS A 171 -4.97 3.48 -17.95
CA LYS A 171 -4.30 2.27 -17.43
C LYS A 171 -4.12 1.24 -18.55
N GLY A 172 -2.87 0.88 -18.85
CA GLY A 172 -2.49 -0.11 -19.86
C GLY A 172 -3.44 -1.32 -19.81
N LYS A 173 -4.33 -1.41 -20.80
CA LYS A 173 -5.48 -2.33 -20.79
C LYS A 173 -5.07 -3.77 -21.10
N LEU A 174 -3.83 -3.96 -21.59
CA LEU A 174 -3.29 -5.23 -22.10
C LEU A 174 -1.98 -5.67 -21.43
N VAL A 175 -1.52 -4.97 -20.38
CA VAL A 175 -0.28 -5.33 -19.69
C VAL A 175 -0.45 -6.64 -18.90
N PRO A 176 0.49 -7.61 -18.99
CA PRO A 176 0.42 -8.85 -18.22
C PRO A 176 0.44 -8.53 -16.71
N ARG A 177 -0.69 -8.80 -16.05
CA ARG A 177 -0.83 -8.60 -14.59
C ARG A 177 -0.29 -9.76 -13.76
N TYR A 178 0.10 -10.83 -14.43
CA TYR A 178 0.45 -12.11 -13.83
C TYR A 178 1.61 -12.70 -14.62
N VAL A 179 2.66 -13.12 -13.91
CA VAL A 179 3.87 -13.70 -14.48
C VAL A 179 4.01 -15.14 -14.04
N GLY A 180 4.45 -15.99 -14.99
CA GLY A 180 4.93 -17.35 -14.82
C GLY A 180 3.92 -18.34 -14.24
N PRO A 181 3.95 -19.63 -14.61
CA PRO A 181 3.54 -20.66 -13.67
C PRO A 181 4.72 -20.94 -12.73
N PHE A 182 4.61 -20.54 -11.46
CA PHE A 182 5.55 -20.91 -10.41
C PHE A 182 4.98 -22.06 -9.58
N LYS A 183 5.84 -23.00 -9.17
CA LYS A 183 5.44 -24.12 -8.35
C LYS A 183 5.42 -23.72 -6.87
N ILE A 184 4.38 -24.13 -6.16
CA ILE A 184 4.32 -23.98 -4.69
C ILE A 184 5.20 -25.05 -4.05
N THR A 185 6.18 -24.62 -3.26
CA THR A 185 7.08 -25.52 -2.53
C THR A 185 6.57 -25.85 -1.14
N GLU A 186 6.05 -24.86 -0.42
CA GLU A 186 5.60 -25.02 0.97
C GLU A 186 4.46 -24.05 1.30
N ARG A 187 3.57 -24.47 2.20
CA ARG A 187 2.57 -23.59 2.81
C ARG A 187 3.08 -22.98 4.14
N CYS A 188 3.60 -21.76 4.09
CA CYS A 188 4.14 -21.03 5.26
C CYS A 188 3.07 -20.41 6.20
N GLY A 189 1.81 -20.89 6.16
CA GLY A 189 0.73 -20.42 7.03
C GLY A 189 -0.66 -20.61 6.42
N SER A 190 -1.70 -20.08 7.07
CA SER A 190 -3.06 -20.20 6.54
C SER A 190 -3.27 -19.44 5.23
N VAL A 191 -2.53 -18.35 5.02
CA VAL A 191 -2.73 -17.38 3.90
C VAL A 191 -1.44 -17.05 3.13
N ALA A 192 -0.32 -17.71 3.42
CA ALA A 192 0.98 -17.45 2.78
C ALA A 192 1.59 -18.74 2.23
N TYR A 193 2.20 -18.66 1.05
CA TYR A 193 2.79 -19.78 0.32
C TYR A 193 4.19 -19.40 -0.19
N ARG A 194 5.12 -20.35 -0.16
CA ARG A 194 6.45 -20.23 -0.75
C ARG A 194 6.43 -20.73 -2.18
N LEU A 195 7.05 -19.98 -3.09
CA LEU A 195 7.16 -20.31 -4.51
C LEU A 195 8.61 -20.66 -4.88
N GLU A 196 8.74 -21.57 -5.85
CA GLU A 196 10.01 -21.80 -6.54
C GLU A 196 10.19 -20.71 -7.61
N LEU A 197 10.94 -19.66 -7.26
CA LEU A 197 11.23 -18.55 -8.17
C LEU A 197 12.40 -18.87 -9.10
N SER A 198 12.31 -18.44 -10.36
CA SER A 198 13.41 -18.54 -11.33
C SER A 198 14.64 -17.75 -10.86
N PRO A 199 15.87 -18.12 -11.29
CA PRO A 199 17.11 -17.42 -10.89
C PRO A 199 17.10 -15.91 -11.17
N HIS A 200 16.39 -15.48 -12.22
CA HIS A 200 16.22 -14.07 -12.58
C HIS A 200 15.42 -13.26 -11.53
N LEU A 201 14.68 -13.92 -10.65
CA LEU A 201 13.87 -13.33 -9.58
C LEU A 201 14.46 -13.60 -8.19
N ALA A 202 15.73 -14.01 -8.09
CA ALA A 202 16.37 -14.34 -6.81
C ALA A 202 16.43 -13.15 -5.81
N ALA A 203 16.31 -11.91 -6.30
CA ALA A 203 16.24 -10.72 -5.45
C ALA A 203 14.87 -10.54 -4.77
N VAL A 204 13.82 -11.20 -5.27
CA VAL A 204 12.45 -11.13 -4.75
C VAL A 204 12.29 -12.18 -3.64
N HIS A 205 11.62 -11.80 -2.54
CA HIS A 205 11.25 -12.76 -1.51
C HIS A 205 10.29 -13.82 -2.05
N ASP A 206 10.55 -15.08 -1.72
CA ASP A 206 9.84 -16.27 -2.21
C ASP A 206 8.50 -16.55 -1.52
N VAL A 207 8.16 -15.84 -0.44
CA VAL A 207 6.91 -16.01 0.31
C VAL A 207 5.89 -14.94 -0.06
N PHE A 208 4.74 -15.38 -0.56
CA PHE A 208 3.66 -14.51 -1.04
C PHE A 208 2.33 -14.79 -0.36
N HIS A 209 1.50 -13.75 -0.23
CA HIS A 209 0.14 -13.88 0.28
C HIS A 209 -0.81 -14.45 -0.79
N VAL A 210 -1.80 -15.25 -0.39
CA VAL A 210 -2.75 -15.95 -1.29
C VAL A 210 -3.41 -15.06 -2.34
N LEU A 211 -3.63 -13.78 -2.02
CA LEU A 211 -4.29 -12.81 -2.91
C LEU A 211 -3.40 -12.31 -4.06
N GLN A 212 -2.09 -12.54 -3.97
CA GLN A 212 -1.15 -12.28 -5.05
C GLN A 212 -1.02 -13.47 -6.01
N LEU A 213 -1.63 -14.60 -5.67
CA LEU A 213 -1.52 -15.85 -6.41
C LEU A 213 -2.82 -16.15 -7.16
N LYS A 214 -2.68 -16.71 -8.36
CA LYS A 214 -3.81 -17.20 -9.15
C LYS A 214 -3.55 -18.63 -9.59
N LYS A 215 -4.50 -19.54 -9.37
CA LYS A 215 -4.33 -20.96 -9.75
C LYS A 215 -4.07 -21.09 -11.25
N CYS A 216 -3.01 -21.79 -11.61
CA CYS A 216 -2.77 -22.21 -12.99
C CYS A 216 -3.56 -23.50 -13.24
N LEU A 217 -4.53 -23.48 -14.16
CA LEU A 217 -5.37 -24.64 -14.47
C LEU A 217 -4.75 -25.57 -15.51
N ARG A 218 -3.80 -25.05 -16.31
CA ARG A 218 -3.08 -25.81 -17.33
C ARG A 218 -1.72 -25.15 -17.53
N VAL A 219 -0.66 -25.90 -17.25
CA VAL A 219 0.69 -25.54 -17.69
C VAL A 219 0.71 -25.82 -19.19
N LEU A 220 0.53 -24.78 -20.02
CA LEU A 220 0.83 -24.89 -21.44
C LEU A 220 2.35 -25.07 -21.56
N GLU A 221 2.79 -26.12 -22.24
CA GLU A 221 4.20 -26.32 -22.60
C GLU A 221 4.75 -25.15 -23.44
N GLU A 222 3.87 -24.36 -24.05
CA GLU A 222 4.16 -23.02 -24.56
C GLU A 222 4.26 -22.03 -23.39
N VAL A 223 5.41 -22.06 -22.74
CA VAL A 223 5.87 -20.97 -21.88
C VAL A 223 5.91 -19.72 -22.76
N VAL A 224 4.99 -18.76 -22.55
CA VAL A 224 5.26 -17.39 -22.95
C VAL A 224 6.52 -17.02 -22.19
N ASP A 225 7.62 -16.86 -22.93
CA ASP A 225 8.96 -16.70 -22.41
C ASP A 225 9.06 -15.35 -21.70
N THR A 226 8.59 -15.31 -20.45
CA THR A 226 8.66 -14.13 -19.56
C THR A 226 10.09 -13.84 -19.12
N SER A 227 11.08 -14.60 -19.60
CA SER A 227 12.52 -14.41 -19.36
C SER A 227 13.04 -13.03 -19.77
N GLN A 228 12.27 -12.22 -20.51
CA GLN A 228 12.65 -10.87 -20.90
C GLN A 228 12.25 -9.78 -19.89
N ILE A 229 11.36 -10.07 -18.92
CA ILE A 229 10.90 -9.05 -17.96
C ILE A 229 11.81 -9.05 -16.74
N GLN A 230 12.68 -8.04 -16.62
CA GLN A 230 13.46 -7.79 -15.41
C GLN A 230 12.53 -7.20 -14.33
N ILE A 231 12.16 -8.03 -13.35
CA ILE A 231 11.30 -7.62 -12.24
C ILE A 231 12.19 -7.15 -11.08
N GLU A 232 11.93 -5.95 -10.59
CA GLU A 232 12.54 -5.38 -9.41
C GLU A 232 12.09 -6.10 -8.12
N PRO A 233 12.83 -5.96 -7.01
CA PRO A 233 12.47 -6.57 -5.72
C PRO A 233 11.04 -6.25 -5.27
N ASP A 234 10.46 -5.13 -5.73
CA ASP A 234 9.13 -4.61 -5.42
C ASP A 234 7.97 -5.22 -6.23
N LEU A 235 8.23 -6.26 -7.03
CA LEU A 235 7.28 -6.87 -7.97
C LEU A 235 6.82 -5.91 -9.09
N THR A 236 7.63 -4.89 -9.38
CA THR A 236 7.45 -4.00 -10.53
C THR A 236 8.52 -4.23 -11.59
N TYR A 237 8.29 -3.72 -12.79
CA TYR A 237 9.27 -3.74 -13.87
C TYR A 237 9.14 -2.44 -14.67
N GLU A 238 10.24 -2.00 -15.27
CA GLU A 238 10.27 -0.82 -16.12
C GLU A 238 10.07 -1.18 -17.60
N GLU A 239 9.35 -0.32 -18.32
CA GLU A 239 9.16 -0.42 -19.78
C GLU A 239 9.87 0.76 -20.45
N HIS A 240 10.70 0.48 -21.45
CA HIS A 240 11.40 1.50 -22.22
C HIS A 240 10.98 1.43 -23.69
N PRO A 241 10.91 2.58 -24.39
CA PRO A 241 10.55 2.59 -25.79
C PRO A 241 11.72 2.06 -26.64
N ILE A 242 11.46 1.04 -27.48
CA ILE A 242 12.47 0.44 -28.37
C ILE A 242 12.43 1.11 -29.74
N LYS A 243 11.24 1.21 -30.35
CA LYS A 243 11.10 1.55 -31.76
C LYS A 243 9.81 2.30 -32.04
N ILE A 244 9.87 3.24 -32.99
CA ILE A 244 8.69 3.90 -33.56
C ILE A 244 8.26 3.11 -34.80
N LEU A 245 7.05 2.56 -34.78
CA LEU A 245 6.47 1.79 -35.87
C LEU A 245 5.66 2.64 -36.84
N ASP A 246 5.01 3.69 -36.34
CA ASP A 246 4.12 4.54 -37.15
C ASP A 246 4.03 5.96 -36.55
N GLN A 247 3.61 6.93 -37.35
CA GLN A 247 3.42 8.32 -36.93
C GLN A 247 2.12 8.88 -37.49
N LYS A 248 1.34 9.54 -36.63
CA LYS A 248 0.05 10.11 -36.98
C LYS A 248 -0.09 11.51 -36.42
N GLN A 249 -0.49 12.42 -37.28
CA GLN A 249 -0.80 13.79 -36.90
C GLN A 249 -2.31 13.97 -36.73
N ARG A 250 -2.75 14.61 -35.65
CA ARG A 250 -4.13 15.07 -35.48
C ARG A 250 -4.15 16.58 -35.35
N SER A 251 -4.82 17.25 -36.29
CA SER A 251 -5.10 18.68 -36.20
C SER A 251 -6.38 18.93 -35.39
N THR A 252 -6.27 19.80 -34.40
CA THR A 252 -7.39 20.46 -33.73
C THR A 252 -7.46 21.90 -34.25
N ARG A 253 -8.58 22.61 -34.07
CA ARG A 253 -8.77 24.00 -34.56
C ARG A 253 -7.65 24.99 -34.17
N GLN A 254 -6.87 24.70 -33.12
CA GLN A 254 -5.85 25.60 -32.59
C GLN A 254 -4.44 24.99 -32.51
N ARG A 255 -4.28 23.66 -32.65
CA ARG A 255 -3.00 22.98 -32.47
C ARG A 255 -2.93 21.70 -33.29
N VAL A 256 -1.72 21.37 -33.72
CA VAL A 256 -1.39 20.12 -34.39
C VAL A 256 -0.65 19.24 -33.39
N ILE A 257 -1.20 18.06 -33.08
CA ILE A 257 -0.62 17.12 -32.11
C ILE A 257 -0.11 15.90 -32.87
N ASN A 258 1.17 15.59 -32.70
CA ASN A 258 1.80 14.41 -33.27
C ASN A 258 1.69 13.23 -32.28
N PHE A 259 1.40 12.06 -32.84
CA PHE A 259 1.36 10.79 -32.14
C PHE A 259 2.34 9.82 -32.81
N TYR A 260 3.06 9.06 -32.01
CA TYR A 260 3.98 8.02 -32.45
C TYR A 260 3.50 6.67 -31.94
N LYS A 261 3.43 5.66 -32.82
CA LYS A 261 3.17 4.28 -32.43
C LYS A 261 4.48 3.67 -31.96
N VAL A 262 4.63 3.48 -30.66
CA VAL A 262 5.85 3.03 -30.01
C VAL A 262 5.74 1.58 -29.58
N GLN A 263 6.74 0.79 -29.97
CA GLN A 263 7.01 -0.54 -29.44
C GLN A 263 7.81 -0.41 -28.14
N TRP A 264 7.34 -1.08 -27.10
CA TRP A 264 7.94 -1.06 -25.77
C TRP A 264 8.73 -2.36 -25.50
N SER A 265 9.70 -2.31 -24.58
CA SER A 265 10.66 -3.40 -24.31
C SER A 265 10.04 -4.76 -24.01
N ASN A 266 8.86 -4.77 -23.40
CA ASN A 266 8.18 -5.99 -22.95
C ASN A 266 6.93 -6.30 -23.79
N HIS A 267 6.77 -5.64 -24.94
CA HIS A 267 5.61 -5.74 -25.83
C HIS A 267 6.01 -6.11 -27.26
N SER A 268 5.19 -6.94 -27.90
CA SER A 268 5.38 -7.29 -29.32
C SER A 268 5.02 -6.11 -30.24
N GLU A 269 5.41 -6.19 -31.53
CA GLU A 269 5.06 -5.16 -32.51
C GLU A 269 3.53 -4.99 -32.69
N GLU A 270 2.76 -6.05 -32.44
CA GLU A 270 1.29 -6.04 -32.48
C GLU A 270 0.68 -5.29 -31.28
N GLU A 271 1.38 -5.28 -30.14
CA GLU A 271 0.99 -4.61 -28.91
C GLU A 271 1.47 -3.16 -28.82
N ALA A 272 2.16 -2.67 -29.85
CA ALA A 272 2.67 -1.30 -29.90
C ALA A 272 1.57 -0.24 -29.78
N MET A 273 1.81 0.76 -28.93
CA MET A 273 0.82 1.73 -28.50
C MET A 273 1.10 3.12 -29.07
N TRP A 274 0.04 3.91 -29.26
CA TRP A 274 0.15 5.31 -29.70
C TRP A 274 0.44 6.22 -28.50
N GLU A 275 1.50 7.01 -28.58
CA GLU A 275 1.94 7.97 -27.56
C GLU A 275 2.05 9.39 -28.14
N GLN A 276 1.85 10.42 -27.30
CA GLN A 276 2.02 11.81 -27.69
C GLN A 276 3.49 12.22 -27.78
N GLU A 277 3.81 13.11 -28.72
CA GLU A 277 5.14 13.69 -28.83
C GLU A 277 5.60 14.37 -27.54
N GLU A 278 4.76 15.21 -26.91
CA GLU A 278 5.09 15.89 -25.65
C GLU A 278 5.44 14.91 -24.52
N PHE A 279 4.75 13.76 -24.46
CA PHE A 279 5.01 12.72 -23.47
C PHE A 279 6.37 12.06 -23.69
N LEU A 280 6.68 11.70 -24.94
CA LEU A 280 7.96 11.10 -25.31
C LEU A 280 9.11 12.09 -25.12
N GLN A 281 8.95 13.36 -25.48
CA GLN A 281 9.97 14.39 -25.25
C GLN A 281 10.23 14.63 -23.75
N THR A 282 9.19 14.60 -22.92
CA THR A 282 9.34 14.86 -21.47
C THR A 282 10.01 13.69 -20.74
N LYS A 283 9.67 12.44 -21.10
CA LYS A 283 10.16 11.25 -20.39
C LYS A 283 11.33 10.54 -21.06
N TYR A 284 11.41 10.62 -22.38
CA TYR A 284 12.42 9.95 -23.20
C TYR A 284 12.99 10.94 -24.24
N PRO A 285 13.65 12.02 -23.80
CA PRO A 285 14.07 13.13 -24.68
C PRO A 285 15.04 12.71 -25.79
N SER A 286 15.77 11.62 -25.62
CA SER A 286 16.70 11.06 -26.61
C SER A 286 16.07 10.06 -27.59
N PHE A 287 14.80 9.70 -27.40
CA PHE A 287 14.15 8.63 -28.17
C PHE A 287 13.58 9.12 -29.50
N LEU A 288 13.09 10.36 -29.55
CA LEU A 288 12.60 10.95 -30.77
C LEU A 288 13.78 11.45 -31.62
N PRO A 289 13.78 11.24 -32.94
CA PRO A 289 14.77 11.86 -33.81
C PRO A 289 14.66 13.37 -33.64
N SER A 290 15.76 14.02 -33.25
CA SER A 290 15.83 15.48 -33.16
C SER A 290 15.32 16.05 -34.47
N THR A 291 14.23 16.81 -34.43
CA THR A 291 13.77 17.59 -35.58
C THR A 291 14.88 18.60 -35.88
N SER A 292 15.80 18.22 -36.77
CA SER A 292 16.70 19.15 -37.41
C SER A 292 15.84 20.15 -38.18
N ASN A 293 15.84 21.40 -37.71
CA ASN A 293 15.35 22.54 -38.48
C ASN A 293 16.04 22.62 -39.84
#